data_AF-K9SAP1-F1
#
_entry.id   AF-K9SAP1-F1
#
_cell.length_a   1.000
_cell.length_b   1.000
_cell.length_c   1.000
_cell.angle_alpha   90.00
_cell.angle_beta   90.00
_cell.angle_gamma   90.00
#
_symmetry.space_group_name_H-M   'P 1'
#
loop_
_entity.id
_entity.type
_entity.pdbx_description
1 polymer ?
#
loop_
_entity_poly.entity_id
_entity_poly.type
_entity_poly.pdbx_seq_one_letter_code
_entity_poly.pdbx_strand_id
1 'polypeptide(L)'
;MVCQDLQLRSDRPASFHQQLPMSGLELLALTEAQLAASASASAPDPVPILQTAPKTLPEPAVPANPPAPAGVAIQPEFGALPPGRSDFTPLAPPQVIPRPRSGSQLFVQRWAALRAGRLYTRLPSDSFQDLWSRATRQPTHEDWKRLLAQEARVVAQSQGRSRLSVLVGDSLTLWLPPEDLAGDRLWLNQSISGETSAHVLSRLQNFAQTRPDTIYVMAGVNDLKQGASDNTVLWNLRVIMRRLRQTHPSAQIVVQSILPTRLDRIPGDRVARLNQRLAAIARQENAQYLDLYSAFADFDGNLRPELTTDGLHLSAQGYQLWQQRLQQSQWTIAQS
;
A
#
# COMPACT_ATOMS: atom_id res chain seq x y z
N MET A 1 47.36 -67.79 -30.48
CA MET A 1 46.72 -67.80 -31.80
C MET A 1 47.01 -66.46 -32.46
N VAL A 2 48.02 -66.45 -33.33
CA VAL A 2 48.15 -65.69 -34.59
C VAL A 2 47.67 -64.22 -34.64
N CYS A 3 48.67 -63.33 -34.80
CA CYS A 3 48.74 -62.15 -35.71
C CYS A 3 47.74 -60.99 -35.53
N GLN A 4 48.03 -59.72 -35.85
CA GLN A 4 49.15 -59.00 -36.49
C GLN A 4 48.84 -57.50 -36.25
N ASP A 5 49.77 -56.71 -35.71
CA ASP A 5 50.75 -55.88 -36.43
C ASP A 5 50.30 -54.46 -36.84
N LEU A 6 51.30 -53.60 -36.66
CA LEU A 6 51.65 -52.33 -37.29
C LEU A 6 51.12 -51.02 -36.66
N GLN A 7 51.94 -50.22 -35.95
CA GLN A 7 53.07 -49.39 -36.44
C GLN A 7 52.58 -48.22 -37.32
N LEU A 8 52.97 -46.95 -37.20
CA LEU A 8 54.15 -46.26 -36.64
C LEU A 8 53.83 -44.74 -36.56
N ARG A 9 54.47 -44.05 -35.60
CA ARG A 9 55.17 -42.73 -35.71
C ARG A 9 54.36 -41.49 -36.13
N SER A 10 54.70 -40.27 -35.75
CA SER A 10 55.67 -39.67 -34.82
C SER A 10 55.45 -38.16 -34.86
N ASP A 11 55.69 -37.50 -33.72
CA ASP A 11 56.32 -36.17 -33.59
C ASP A 11 55.63 -34.88 -34.11
N ARG A 12 55.03 -34.18 -33.14
CA ARG A 12 55.47 -32.87 -32.57
C ARG A 12 55.25 -31.55 -33.36
N PRO A 13 55.29 -30.38 -32.64
CA PRO A 13 54.19 -29.41 -32.63
C PRO A 13 54.51 -28.05 -33.28
N ALA A 14 53.47 -27.27 -33.53
CA ALA A 14 53.48 -25.80 -33.69
C ALA A 14 52.01 -25.34 -33.62
N SER A 15 51.60 -24.20 -33.07
CA SER A 15 52.27 -23.03 -32.52
C SER A 15 51.26 -22.30 -31.64
N PHE A 16 51.74 -21.73 -30.53
CA PHE A 16 51.02 -20.79 -29.71
C PHE A 16 50.71 -19.52 -30.51
N HIS A 17 49.43 -19.16 -30.64
CA HIS A 17 49.05 -17.76 -30.80
C HIS A 17 48.29 -17.30 -29.55
N GLN A 18 48.95 -16.42 -28.80
CA GLN A 18 48.34 -15.64 -27.73
C GLN A 18 47.15 -14.86 -28.29
N GLN A 19 45.95 -15.11 -27.76
CA GLN A 19 44.86 -14.14 -27.79
C GLN A 19 45.03 -13.20 -26.60
N LEU A 20 45.34 -11.95 -26.90
CA LEU A 20 45.29 -10.83 -25.96
C LEU A 20 43.81 -10.57 -25.55
N PRO A 21 43.55 -10.14 -24.30
CA PRO A 21 42.20 -9.81 -23.87
C PRO A 21 41.74 -8.48 -24.51
N MET A 22 40.57 -8.50 -25.13
CA MET A 22 39.90 -7.32 -25.68
C MET A 22 39.54 -6.34 -24.55
N SER A 23 39.80 -5.05 -24.78
CA SER A 23 39.55 -3.96 -23.85
C SER A 23 38.07 -3.56 -23.82
N GLY A 24 37.60 -3.06 -22.68
CA GLY A 24 36.20 -2.75 -22.36
C GLY A 24 35.55 -1.57 -23.12
N LEU A 25 35.97 -1.29 -24.35
CA LEU A 25 35.39 -0.22 -25.19
C LEU A 25 34.78 -0.73 -26.50
N GLU A 26 34.97 -1.99 -26.90
CA GLU A 26 34.31 -2.56 -28.09
C GLU A 26 32.98 -3.27 -27.79
N LEU A 27 32.62 -3.45 -26.51
CA LEU A 27 31.32 -4.02 -26.11
C LEU A 27 30.15 -3.01 -26.15
N LEU A 28 30.44 -1.72 -26.37
CA LEU A 28 29.47 -0.64 -26.39
C LEU A 28 28.93 -0.28 -27.78
N ALA A 29 29.52 -0.78 -28.87
CA ALA A 29 29.08 -0.46 -30.24
C ALA A 29 28.15 -1.53 -30.86
N LEU A 30 27.95 -2.68 -30.21
CA LEU A 30 27.12 -3.79 -30.73
C LEU A 30 25.71 -3.85 -30.14
N THR A 31 25.35 -2.97 -29.21
CA THR A 31 24.00 -2.95 -28.60
C THR A 31 23.09 -1.85 -29.16
N GLU A 32 23.62 -0.81 -29.81
CA GLU A 32 22.79 0.26 -30.39
C GLU A 32 22.17 -0.13 -31.74
N ALA A 33 22.79 -1.04 -32.51
CA ALA A 33 22.27 -1.48 -33.82
C ALA A 33 21.09 -2.48 -33.73
N GLN A 34 20.87 -3.12 -32.57
CA GLN A 34 19.77 -4.07 -32.37
C GLN A 34 18.54 -3.47 -31.65
N LEU A 35 18.65 -2.24 -31.15
CA LEU A 35 17.52 -1.50 -30.55
C LEU A 35 16.77 -0.61 -31.56
N ALA A 36 17.29 -0.40 -32.76
CA ALA A 36 16.63 0.39 -33.80
C ALA A 36 15.67 -0.41 -34.72
N ALA A 37 15.62 -1.74 -34.62
CA ALA A 37 14.88 -2.61 -35.56
C ALA A 37 13.55 -3.20 -35.02
N SER A 38 13.06 -2.76 -33.86
CA SER A 38 11.77 -3.24 -33.29
C SER A 38 10.71 -2.16 -33.07
N ALA A 39 10.93 -0.95 -33.60
CA ALA A 39 9.92 0.11 -33.63
C ALA A 39 9.07 0.05 -34.92
N SER A 40 8.28 -1.00 -35.08
CA SER A 40 7.18 -1.04 -36.05
C SER A 40 6.16 -2.10 -35.63
N ALA A 41 5.30 -1.73 -34.69
CA ALA A 41 4.06 -2.44 -34.42
C ALA A 41 2.97 -1.41 -34.16
N SER A 42 2.01 -1.38 -35.09
CA SER A 42 0.81 -0.57 -35.12
C SER A 42 0.14 -0.41 -33.74
N ALA A 43 -0.17 0.82 -33.36
CA ALA A 43 -1.07 1.09 -32.24
C ALA A 43 -2.45 0.46 -32.53
N PRO A 44 -3.13 -0.15 -31.55
CA PRO A 44 -4.51 -0.56 -31.73
C PRO A 44 -5.41 0.69 -31.82
N ASP A 45 -6.35 0.66 -32.76
CA ASP A 45 -7.31 1.74 -33.01
C ASP A 45 -8.05 2.19 -31.74
N PRO A 46 -8.34 3.50 -31.59
CA PRO A 46 -9.16 3.98 -30.49
C PRO A 46 -10.57 3.40 -30.61
N VAL A 47 -11.00 2.68 -29.56
CA VAL A 47 -12.38 2.22 -29.39
C VAL A 47 -13.32 3.44 -29.44
N PRO A 48 -14.39 3.42 -30.26
CA PRO A 48 -15.28 4.57 -30.39
C PRO A 48 -16.01 4.85 -29.08
N ILE A 49 -15.88 6.08 -28.61
CA ILE A 49 -16.65 6.63 -27.49
C ILE A 49 -18.11 6.67 -27.92
N LEU A 50 -18.94 5.80 -27.34
CA LEU A 50 -20.39 5.90 -27.40
C LEU A 50 -20.82 7.21 -26.73
N GLN A 51 -20.96 8.26 -27.53
CA GLN A 51 -21.75 9.44 -27.20
C GLN A 51 -23.23 9.03 -27.19
N THR A 52 -23.75 8.67 -26.01
CA THR A 52 -25.18 8.86 -25.69
C THR A 52 -25.29 9.18 -24.21
N ALA A 53 -25.14 10.45 -23.87
CA ALA A 53 -25.61 10.96 -22.59
C ALA A 53 -27.14 11.14 -22.68
N PRO A 54 -27.95 10.57 -21.77
CA PRO A 54 -29.31 11.04 -21.60
C PRO A 54 -29.29 12.47 -21.03
N LYS A 55 -30.03 13.35 -21.71
CA LYS A 55 -30.29 14.72 -21.27
C LYS A 55 -31.03 14.70 -19.92
N THR A 56 -30.68 15.68 -19.07
CA THR A 56 -31.44 16.22 -17.93
C THR A 56 -31.78 15.27 -16.77
N LEU A 57 -31.02 15.38 -15.68
CA LEU A 57 -31.49 15.06 -14.32
C LEU A 57 -32.26 16.28 -13.78
N PRO A 58 -33.41 16.11 -13.10
CA PRO A 58 -34.16 17.22 -12.52
C PRO A 58 -33.44 17.82 -11.31
N GLU A 59 -33.47 19.15 -11.20
CA GLU A 59 -33.00 19.92 -10.04
C GLU A 59 -33.73 19.51 -8.75
N PRO A 60 -33.04 19.40 -7.60
CA PRO A 60 -33.70 19.22 -6.32
C PRO A 60 -34.38 20.53 -5.87
N ALA A 61 -35.65 20.44 -5.51
CA ALA A 61 -36.43 21.55 -4.99
C ALA A 61 -35.87 22.08 -3.65
N VAL A 62 -35.65 23.39 -3.57
CA VAL A 62 -35.30 24.13 -2.35
C VAL A 62 -36.59 24.32 -1.51
N PRO A 63 -36.68 23.80 -0.27
CA PRO A 63 -37.81 24.16 0.59
C PRO A 63 -37.66 25.59 1.11
N ALA A 64 -38.75 26.35 1.01
CA ALA A 64 -38.86 27.74 1.47
C ALA A 64 -38.81 27.84 3.01
N ASN A 65 -38.12 28.87 3.52
CA ASN A 65 -38.08 29.21 4.94
C ASN A 65 -39.47 29.60 5.47
N PRO A 66 -39.89 29.12 6.66
CA PRO A 66 -41.08 29.63 7.33
C PRO A 66 -40.84 31.02 7.94
N PRO A 67 -41.89 31.87 8.05
CA PRO A 67 -41.77 33.23 8.56
C PRO A 67 -41.55 33.27 10.08
N ALA A 68 -40.81 34.29 10.52
CA ALA A 68 -40.56 34.59 11.93
C ALA A 68 -41.85 35.03 12.66
N PRO A 69 -42.13 34.56 13.89
CA PRO A 69 -43.18 35.14 14.71
C PRO A 69 -42.68 36.36 15.48
N ALA A 70 -43.59 37.33 15.58
CA ALA A 70 -43.46 38.63 16.23
C ALA A 70 -43.30 38.53 17.75
N GLY A 71 -42.71 39.59 18.32
CA GLY A 71 -42.41 39.71 19.74
C GLY A 71 -43.64 39.73 20.65
N VAL A 72 -43.45 39.16 21.85
CA VAL A 72 -44.31 39.37 23.02
C VAL A 72 -43.43 39.58 24.24
N ALA A 73 -43.84 40.56 25.05
CA ALA A 73 -43.14 41.14 26.18
C ALA A 73 -42.90 40.18 27.36
N ILE A 74 -41.84 40.47 28.10
CA ILE A 74 -41.43 39.82 29.34
C ILE A 74 -42.35 40.25 30.50
N GLN A 75 -42.88 39.27 31.24
CA GLN A 75 -43.28 39.43 32.65
C GLN A 75 -42.60 38.32 33.47
N PRO A 76 -42.08 38.60 34.68
CA PRO A 76 -41.47 37.57 35.52
C PRO A 76 -42.54 36.97 36.45
N GLU A 77 -42.99 35.76 36.18
CA GLU A 77 -43.70 34.94 37.18
C GLU A 77 -42.76 33.84 37.67
N PHE A 78 -42.40 33.93 38.97
CA PHE A 78 -41.75 32.85 39.70
C PHE A 78 -42.78 31.76 40.01
N GLY A 79 -42.95 30.81 39.08
CA GLY A 79 -43.76 29.60 39.25
C GLY A 79 -42.88 28.38 39.59
N ALA A 80 -43.32 27.60 40.58
CA ALA A 80 -42.61 26.45 41.15
C ALA A 80 -42.23 25.35 40.12
N LEU A 81 -41.08 24.71 40.36
CA LEU A 81 -40.55 23.57 39.59
C LEU A 81 -41.55 22.38 39.58
N PRO A 82 -41.90 21.82 38.41
CA PRO A 82 -42.60 20.54 38.35
C PRO A 82 -41.64 19.37 38.65
N PRO A 83 -42.15 18.24 39.16
CA PRO A 83 -41.32 17.11 39.57
C PRO A 83 -40.59 16.50 38.36
N GLY A 84 -39.31 16.20 38.56
CA GLY A 84 -38.39 15.75 37.50
C GLY A 84 -38.90 14.54 36.73
N ARG A 85 -39.17 14.75 35.44
CA ARG A 85 -39.11 13.67 34.45
C ARG A 85 -37.64 13.49 34.08
N SER A 86 -37.09 12.34 34.44
CA SER A 86 -35.85 11.84 33.88
C SER A 86 -36.11 11.43 32.42
N ASP A 87 -36.22 12.40 31.52
CA ASP A 87 -36.26 12.15 30.08
C ASP A 87 -34.83 11.85 29.61
N PHE A 88 -34.29 10.71 30.03
CA PHE A 88 -33.19 10.08 29.33
C PHE A 88 -33.73 9.57 28.00
N THR A 89 -33.75 10.47 27.01
CA THR A 89 -33.83 10.02 25.62
C THR A 89 -32.60 9.15 25.39
N PRO A 90 -32.74 7.84 25.08
CA PRO A 90 -31.58 7.03 24.76
C PRO A 90 -30.87 7.69 23.59
N LEU A 91 -29.61 8.06 23.77
CA LEU A 91 -28.76 8.45 22.65
C LEU A 91 -28.90 7.33 21.62
N ALA A 92 -29.32 7.69 20.40
CA ALA A 92 -29.37 6.73 19.31
C ALA A 92 -28.02 6.01 19.27
N PRO A 93 -27.99 4.67 19.16
CA PRO A 93 -26.75 3.93 19.13
C PRO A 93 -25.86 4.54 18.04
N PRO A 94 -24.55 4.72 18.30
CA PRO A 94 -23.65 5.34 17.34
C PRO A 94 -23.82 4.65 16.00
N GLN A 95 -24.15 5.43 14.96
CA GLN A 95 -24.40 4.86 13.64
C GLN A 95 -23.11 4.23 13.13
N VAL A 96 -23.15 2.91 12.93
CA VAL A 96 -22.02 2.17 12.35
C VAL A 96 -22.00 2.47 10.86
N ILE A 97 -21.11 3.37 10.43
CA ILE A 97 -20.94 3.70 9.01
C ILE A 97 -20.52 2.41 8.28
N PRO A 98 -21.30 1.95 7.27
CA PRO A 98 -20.97 0.78 6.49
C PRO A 98 -19.60 0.91 5.82
N ARG A 99 -18.88 -0.21 5.73
CA ARG A 99 -17.56 -0.27 5.10
C ARG A 99 -17.38 -1.58 4.32
N PRO A 100 -16.54 -1.60 3.28
CA PRO A 100 -16.14 -2.83 2.62
C PRO A 100 -15.60 -3.87 3.62
N ARG A 101 -16.01 -5.12 3.46
CA ARG A 101 -15.60 -6.26 4.31
C ARG A 101 -14.86 -7.35 3.55
N SER A 102 -14.72 -7.20 2.23
CA SER A 102 -13.98 -8.13 1.38
C SER A 102 -13.14 -7.40 0.33
N GLY A 103 -12.17 -8.11 -0.25
CA GLY A 103 -11.34 -7.57 -1.33
C GLY A 103 -12.16 -7.12 -2.53
N SER A 104 -13.21 -7.86 -2.91
CA SER A 104 -14.13 -7.48 -3.99
C SER A 104 -14.83 -6.15 -3.71
N GLN A 105 -15.34 -5.97 -2.50
CA GLN A 105 -16.02 -4.74 -2.10
C GLN A 105 -15.04 -3.56 -2.06
N LEU A 106 -13.86 -3.75 -1.47
CA LEU A 106 -12.85 -2.69 -1.39
C LEU A 106 -12.36 -2.29 -2.79
N PHE A 107 -12.14 -3.25 -3.67
CA PHE A 107 -11.77 -3.00 -5.05
C PHE A 107 -12.82 -2.15 -5.78
N VAL A 108 -14.10 -2.53 -5.69
CA VAL A 108 -15.18 -1.80 -6.36
C VAL A 108 -15.35 -0.39 -5.78
N GLN A 109 -15.23 -0.22 -4.46
CA GLN A 109 -15.26 1.11 -3.84
C GLN A 109 -14.15 2.01 -4.40
N ARG A 110 -12.92 1.52 -4.43
CA ARG A 110 -11.76 2.25 -4.92
C ARG A 110 -11.85 2.57 -6.41
N TRP A 111 -12.29 1.60 -7.21
CA TRP A 111 -12.54 1.78 -8.62
C TRP A 111 -13.64 2.84 -8.87
N ALA A 112 -14.73 2.81 -8.11
CA ALA A 112 -15.80 3.80 -8.22
C ALA A 112 -15.32 5.22 -7.84
N ALA A 113 -14.55 5.34 -6.75
CA ALA A 113 -13.91 6.58 -6.34
C ALA A 113 -13.00 7.14 -7.45
N LEU A 114 -12.15 6.29 -8.04
CA LEU A 114 -11.25 6.67 -9.11
C LEU A 114 -12.01 7.14 -10.35
N ARG A 115 -13.10 6.47 -10.74
CA ARG A 115 -13.96 6.89 -11.86
C ARG A 115 -14.67 8.22 -11.61
N ALA A 116 -14.90 8.58 -10.34
CA ALA A 116 -15.41 9.89 -9.95
C ALA A 116 -14.29 10.95 -9.85
N GLY A 117 -13.04 10.62 -10.20
CA GLY A 117 -11.89 11.54 -10.10
C GLY A 117 -11.46 11.82 -8.65
N ARG A 118 -11.75 10.90 -7.73
CA ARG A 118 -11.46 11.05 -6.29
C ARG A 118 -10.60 9.89 -5.80
N LEU A 119 -9.82 10.12 -4.75
CA LEU A 119 -9.20 9.04 -3.99
C LEU A 119 -10.19 8.50 -2.98
N TYR A 120 -10.25 7.17 -2.83
CA TYR A 120 -11.13 6.54 -1.84
C TYR A 120 -10.79 6.99 -0.40
N THR A 121 -9.52 7.31 -0.12
CA THR A 121 -9.05 7.82 1.18
C THR A 121 -9.56 9.24 1.51
N ARG A 122 -10.22 9.91 0.56
CA ARG A 122 -10.81 11.25 0.72
C ARG A 122 -12.34 11.20 0.74
N LEU A 123 -12.91 10.01 0.89
CA LEU A 123 -14.34 9.76 0.86
C LEU A 123 -14.76 8.98 2.10
N PRO A 124 -15.98 9.23 2.63
CA PRO A 124 -16.58 8.37 3.65
C PRO A 124 -16.62 6.90 3.23
N SER A 125 -16.50 5.96 4.18
CA SER A 125 -16.41 4.52 3.89
C SER A 125 -17.65 3.94 3.21
N ASP A 126 -18.81 4.58 3.36
CA ASP A 126 -20.08 4.24 2.73
C ASP A 126 -20.26 4.86 1.33
N SER A 127 -19.29 5.64 0.85
CA SER A 127 -19.32 6.17 -0.52
C SER A 127 -19.42 5.03 -1.53
N PHE A 128 -20.38 5.16 -2.46
CA PHE A 128 -20.70 4.15 -3.47
C PHE A 128 -21.17 2.80 -2.90
N GLN A 129 -21.77 2.77 -1.71
CA GLN A 129 -22.26 1.54 -1.06
C GLN A 129 -23.16 0.68 -1.95
N ASP A 130 -24.05 1.27 -2.73
CA ASP A 130 -24.91 0.51 -3.64
C ASP A 130 -24.12 -0.32 -4.67
N LEU A 131 -22.94 0.16 -5.06
CA LEU A 131 -22.07 -0.54 -6.00
C LEU A 131 -21.24 -1.60 -5.29
N TRP A 132 -20.49 -1.21 -4.26
CA TRP A 132 -19.53 -2.13 -3.65
C TRP A 132 -20.21 -3.20 -2.80
N SER A 133 -21.36 -2.94 -2.17
CA SER A 133 -22.02 -3.93 -1.31
C SER A 133 -22.42 -5.21 -2.07
N ARG A 134 -22.71 -5.08 -3.37
CA ARG A 134 -23.11 -6.18 -4.27
C ARG A 134 -21.92 -6.86 -4.96
N ALA A 135 -20.69 -6.40 -4.72
CA ALA A 135 -19.51 -6.90 -5.39
C ALA A 135 -19.11 -8.28 -4.87
N THR A 136 -19.28 -9.30 -5.72
CA THR A 136 -18.90 -10.69 -5.42
C THR A 136 -17.68 -11.16 -6.21
N ARG A 137 -17.46 -10.62 -7.42
CA ARG A 137 -16.33 -10.98 -8.28
C ARG A 137 -15.00 -10.69 -7.60
N GLN A 138 -14.18 -11.73 -7.41
CA GLN A 138 -12.84 -11.57 -6.86
C GLN A 138 -11.93 -10.89 -7.90
N PRO A 139 -11.33 -9.73 -7.57
CA PRO A 139 -10.33 -9.11 -8.44
C PRO A 139 -9.05 -9.94 -8.47
N THR A 140 -8.45 -10.05 -9.65
CA THR A 140 -7.13 -10.69 -9.79
C THR A 140 -6.02 -9.80 -9.22
N HIS A 141 -4.82 -10.36 -9.02
CA HIS A 141 -3.64 -9.56 -8.66
C HIS A 141 -3.33 -8.50 -9.72
N GLU A 142 -3.50 -8.82 -11.01
CA GLU A 142 -3.36 -7.85 -12.10
C GLU A 142 -4.43 -6.76 -12.08
N ASP A 143 -5.68 -7.08 -11.71
CA ASP A 143 -6.74 -6.08 -11.53
C ASP A 143 -6.32 -5.06 -10.46
N TRP A 144 -5.80 -5.52 -9.32
CA TRP A 144 -5.28 -4.66 -8.26
C TRP A 144 -4.11 -3.80 -8.73
N LYS A 145 -3.11 -4.40 -9.39
CA LYS A 145 -1.97 -3.64 -9.93
C LYS A 145 -2.40 -2.52 -10.86
N ARG A 146 -3.37 -2.80 -11.76
CA ARG A 146 -3.89 -1.80 -12.71
C ARG A 146 -4.60 -0.66 -11.98
N LEU A 147 -5.47 -0.99 -11.01
CA LEU A 147 -6.17 0.02 -10.21
C LEU A 147 -5.18 0.93 -9.46
N LEU A 148 -4.22 0.34 -8.75
CA LEU A 148 -3.23 1.10 -7.97
C LEU A 148 -2.34 2.00 -8.85
N ALA A 149 -1.94 1.53 -10.03
CA ALA A 149 -1.17 2.32 -10.98
C ALA A 149 -1.98 3.50 -11.54
N GLN A 150 -3.28 3.32 -11.76
CA GLN A 150 -4.16 4.41 -12.20
C GLN A 150 -4.38 5.45 -11.09
N GLU A 151 -4.61 5.02 -9.84
CA GLU A 151 -4.68 5.93 -8.70
C GLU A 151 -3.38 6.73 -8.55
N ALA A 152 -2.21 6.07 -8.64
CA ALA A 152 -0.92 6.74 -8.56
C ALA A 152 -0.72 7.76 -9.69
N ARG A 153 -1.16 7.45 -10.92
CA ARG A 153 -1.12 8.40 -12.05
C ARG A 153 -2.01 9.62 -11.79
N VAL A 154 -3.22 9.42 -11.28
CA VAL A 154 -4.14 10.52 -10.93
C VAL A 154 -3.52 11.39 -9.84
N VAL A 155 -2.94 10.78 -8.79
CA VAL A 155 -2.23 11.55 -7.74
C VAL A 155 -1.06 12.33 -8.31
N ALA A 156 -0.22 11.72 -9.14
CA ALA A 156 0.93 12.40 -9.75
C ALA A 156 0.50 13.67 -10.52
N GLN A 157 -0.64 13.61 -11.22
CA GLN A 157 -1.18 14.71 -12.01
C GLN A 157 -1.93 15.77 -11.18
N SER A 158 -2.56 15.37 -10.08
CA SER A 158 -3.50 16.22 -9.31
C SER A 158 -3.03 16.62 -7.91
N GLN A 159 -1.90 16.09 -7.42
CA GLN A 159 -1.38 16.35 -6.06
C GLN A 159 -1.25 17.86 -5.76
N GLY A 160 -0.90 18.68 -6.75
CA GLY A 160 -0.69 20.11 -6.58
C GLY A 160 0.39 20.39 -5.52
N ARG A 161 0.01 21.17 -4.49
CA ARG A 161 0.83 21.49 -3.30
C ARG A 161 0.50 20.62 -2.09
N SER A 162 -0.42 19.67 -2.22
CA SER A 162 -0.81 18.80 -1.10
C SER A 162 0.35 17.92 -0.68
N ARG A 163 0.53 17.78 0.63
CA ARG A 163 1.41 16.75 1.18
C ARG A 163 0.88 15.37 0.80
N LEU A 164 1.78 14.43 0.54
CA LEU A 164 1.43 13.08 0.13
C LEU A 164 2.17 12.05 1.00
N SER A 165 1.40 11.13 1.58
CA SER A 165 1.91 9.92 2.21
C SER A 165 1.49 8.69 1.42
N VAL A 166 2.46 7.83 1.11
CA VAL A 166 2.24 6.57 0.38
C VAL A 166 2.42 5.40 1.35
N LEU A 167 1.44 4.50 1.37
CA LEU A 167 1.52 3.25 2.11
C LEU A 167 1.85 2.12 1.14
N VAL A 168 2.83 1.28 1.45
CA VAL A 168 3.25 0.15 0.62
C VAL A 168 3.34 -1.10 1.49
N GLY A 169 2.62 -2.15 1.10
CA GLY A 169 2.66 -3.41 1.83
C GLY A 169 1.68 -4.45 1.30
N ASP A 170 1.22 -5.30 2.21
CA ASP A 170 0.35 -6.43 1.92
C ASP A 170 -1.11 -6.22 2.41
N SER A 171 -1.79 -7.29 2.83
CA SER A 171 -3.18 -7.22 3.33
C SER A 171 -3.29 -6.37 4.58
N LEU A 172 -2.30 -6.41 5.47
CA LEU A 172 -2.34 -5.67 6.73
C LEU A 172 -2.39 -4.17 6.46
N THR A 173 -1.57 -3.68 5.54
CA THR A 173 -1.55 -2.27 5.14
C THR A 173 -2.72 -1.90 4.22
N LEU A 174 -3.17 -2.80 3.33
CA LEU A 174 -4.32 -2.55 2.43
C LEU A 174 -5.59 -2.20 3.22
N TRP A 175 -5.80 -2.87 4.34
CA TRP A 175 -6.98 -2.71 5.19
C TRP A 175 -6.85 -1.62 6.26
N LEU A 176 -5.77 -0.82 6.25
CA LEU A 176 -5.64 0.32 7.13
C LEU A 176 -6.78 1.33 6.87
N PRO A 177 -7.66 1.60 7.86
CA PRO A 177 -8.80 2.49 7.66
C PRO A 177 -8.34 3.93 7.40
N PRO A 178 -8.77 4.57 6.30
CA PRO A 178 -8.30 5.90 5.95
C PRO A 178 -8.89 7.01 6.82
N GLU A 179 -10.00 6.77 7.52
CA GLU A 179 -10.77 7.79 8.23
C GLU A 179 -10.00 8.41 9.41
N ASP A 180 -9.11 7.64 10.04
CA ASP A 180 -8.31 8.09 11.18
C ASP A 180 -6.85 8.44 10.79
N LEU A 181 -6.56 8.45 9.49
CA LEU A 181 -5.29 8.96 8.98
C LEU A 181 -5.29 10.50 9.01
N ALA A 182 -4.10 11.09 9.14
CA ALA A 182 -3.97 12.55 9.25
C ALA A 182 -4.61 13.27 8.05
N GLY A 183 -5.56 14.18 8.32
CA GLY A 183 -6.34 14.87 7.29
C GLY A 183 -5.62 16.02 6.58
N ASP A 184 -4.43 16.39 7.05
CA ASP A 184 -3.57 17.46 6.52
C ASP A 184 -2.85 17.07 5.19
N ARG A 185 -3.03 15.83 4.75
CA ARG A 185 -2.34 15.26 3.59
C ARG A 185 -3.21 14.30 2.78
N LEU A 186 -2.72 13.97 1.59
CA LEU A 186 -3.24 12.87 0.79
C LEU A 186 -2.63 11.56 1.26
N TRP A 187 -3.44 10.52 1.28
CA TRP A 187 -3.02 9.15 1.55
C TRP A 187 -3.24 8.28 0.32
N LEU A 188 -2.16 7.74 -0.24
CA LEU A 188 -2.20 6.82 -1.37
C LEU A 188 -1.76 5.43 -0.89
N ASN A 189 -2.71 4.51 -0.77
CA ASN A 189 -2.43 3.14 -0.33
C ASN A 189 -2.11 2.25 -1.54
N GLN A 190 -0.82 1.95 -1.74
CA GLN A 190 -0.28 1.11 -2.81
C GLN A 190 -0.02 -0.34 -2.31
N SER A 191 -0.90 -0.90 -1.49
CA SER A 191 -0.76 -2.25 -0.92
C SER A 191 -1.67 -3.27 -1.60
N ILE A 192 -1.25 -4.53 -1.69
CA ILE A 192 -2.06 -5.61 -2.28
C ILE A 192 -2.03 -6.83 -1.35
N SER A 193 -3.22 -7.37 -1.07
CA SER A 193 -3.36 -8.56 -0.22
C SER A 193 -2.53 -9.74 -0.72
N GLY A 194 -1.82 -10.40 0.20
CA GLY A 194 -1.04 -11.61 -0.08
C GLY A 194 0.35 -11.37 -0.68
N GLU A 195 0.75 -10.13 -0.92
CA GLU A 195 2.06 -9.85 -1.49
C GLU A 195 3.22 -10.16 -0.54
N THR A 196 4.32 -10.62 -1.14
CA THR A 196 5.62 -10.81 -0.52
C THR A 196 6.46 -9.57 -0.78
N SER A 197 7.61 -9.45 -0.11
CA SER A 197 8.59 -8.41 -0.37
C SER A 197 9.08 -8.40 -1.84
N ALA A 198 9.16 -9.56 -2.49
CA ALA A 198 9.51 -9.67 -3.91
C ALA A 198 8.42 -9.07 -4.84
N HIS A 199 7.14 -9.34 -4.55
CA HIS A 199 6.03 -8.74 -5.29
C HIS A 199 6.03 -7.22 -5.17
N VAL A 200 6.15 -6.69 -3.94
CA VAL A 200 6.28 -5.25 -3.69
C VAL A 200 7.44 -4.64 -4.49
N LEU A 201 8.62 -5.27 -4.43
CA LEU A 201 9.82 -4.82 -5.13
C LEU A 201 9.63 -4.73 -6.65
N SER A 202 8.89 -5.66 -7.25
CA SER A 202 8.67 -5.74 -8.70
C SER A 202 7.76 -4.64 -9.26
N ARG A 203 7.05 -3.89 -8.40
CA ARG A 203 6.02 -2.92 -8.83
C ARG A 203 6.21 -1.51 -8.27
N LEU A 204 7.36 -1.19 -7.68
CA LEU A 204 7.66 0.15 -7.15
C LEU A 204 7.55 1.23 -8.24
N GLN A 205 7.85 0.88 -9.49
CA GLN A 205 7.72 1.78 -10.63
C GLN A 205 6.29 2.27 -10.89
N ASN A 206 5.27 1.55 -10.39
CA ASN A 206 3.87 1.91 -10.63
C ASN A 206 3.48 3.26 -10.03
N PHE A 207 4.20 3.73 -9.00
CA PHE A 207 3.98 5.03 -8.37
C PHE A 207 5.20 5.96 -8.45
N ALA A 208 6.18 5.65 -9.32
CA ALA A 208 7.42 6.43 -9.45
C ALA A 208 7.19 7.90 -9.80
N GLN A 209 6.10 8.23 -10.50
CA GLN A 209 5.76 9.60 -10.90
C GLN A 209 5.08 10.41 -9.77
N THR A 210 4.77 9.79 -8.63
CA THR A 210 4.23 10.50 -7.47
C THR A 210 5.34 11.29 -6.76
N ARG A 211 4.95 12.31 -5.98
CA ARG A 211 5.89 13.16 -5.24
C ARG A 211 5.61 13.08 -3.73
N PRO A 212 5.85 11.92 -3.09
CA PRO A 212 5.52 11.74 -1.68
C PRO A 212 6.47 12.52 -0.76
N ASP A 213 5.91 13.06 0.32
CA ASP A 213 6.67 13.53 1.48
C ASP A 213 7.18 12.33 2.31
N THR A 214 6.36 11.28 2.39
CA THR A 214 6.64 10.12 3.25
C THR A 214 6.15 8.83 2.59
N ILE A 215 6.96 7.79 2.65
CA ILE A 215 6.63 6.45 2.16
C ILE A 215 6.77 5.48 3.33
N TYR A 216 5.67 4.84 3.71
CA TYR A 216 5.64 3.82 4.75
C TYR A 216 5.67 2.44 4.11
N VAL A 217 6.62 1.60 4.52
CA VAL A 217 6.82 0.25 3.96
C VAL A 217 6.62 -0.78 5.06
N MET A 218 5.71 -1.73 4.85
CA MET A 218 5.59 -2.94 5.68
C MET A 218 5.37 -4.16 4.80
N ALA A 219 6.33 -5.09 4.78
CA ALA A 219 6.23 -6.34 4.06
C ALA A 219 7.09 -7.40 4.75
N GLY A 220 6.80 -8.68 4.49
CA GLY A 220 7.61 -9.80 4.95
C GLY A 220 6.81 -10.95 5.52
N VAL A 221 5.62 -10.71 6.09
CA VAL A 221 4.87 -11.79 6.74
C VAL A 221 4.44 -12.87 5.72
N ASN A 222 4.07 -12.49 4.50
CA ASN A 222 3.74 -13.46 3.46
C ASN A 222 4.98 -14.21 2.93
N ASP A 223 6.17 -13.60 2.94
CA ASP A 223 7.43 -14.29 2.64
C ASP A 223 7.68 -15.39 3.68
N LEU A 224 7.54 -15.06 4.97
CA LEU A 224 7.66 -16.04 6.05
C LEU A 224 6.59 -17.13 5.93
N LYS A 225 5.37 -16.78 5.54
CA LYS A 225 4.30 -17.74 5.26
C LYS A 225 4.62 -18.65 4.06
N GLN A 226 5.46 -18.22 3.14
CA GLN A 226 5.88 -19.03 1.99
C GLN A 226 7.20 -19.76 2.25
N GLY A 227 7.74 -19.68 3.47
CA GLY A 227 8.98 -20.37 3.84
C GLY A 227 10.25 -19.69 3.33
N ALA A 228 10.17 -18.41 2.93
CA ALA A 228 11.36 -17.66 2.53
C ALA A 228 12.36 -17.53 3.68
N SER A 229 13.65 -17.46 3.33
CA SER A 229 14.71 -17.23 4.31
C SER A 229 14.71 -15.79 4.81
N ASP A 230 15.15 -15.59 6.05
CA ASP A 230 15.31 -14.25 6.65
C ASP A 230 16.21 -13.35 5.79
N ASN A 231 17.27 -13.92 5.19
CA ASN A 231 18.17 -13.19 4.30
C ASN A 231 17.47 -12.72 3.03
N THR A 232 16.58 -13.52 2.44
CA THR A 232 15.78 -13.13 1.28
C THR A 232 14.89 -11.95 1.61
N VAL A 233 14.17 -12.00 2.73
CA VAL A 233 13.28 -10.92 3.18
C VAL A 233 14.06 -9.62 3.43
N LEU A 234 15.16 -9.70 4.18
CA LEU A 234 16.00 -8.53 4.48
C LEU A 234 16.66 -7.94 3.24
N TRP A 235 17.12 -8.79 2.31
CA TRP A 235 17.68 -8.32 1.04
C TRP A 235 16.63 -7.58 0.21
N ASN A 236 15.44 -8.15 0.05
CA ASN A 236 14.35 -7.49 -0.68
C ASN A 236 13.98 -6.15 -0.06
N LEU A 237 13.83 -6.09 1.27
CA LEU A 237 13.52 -4.83 1.98
C LEU A 237 14.63 -3.79 1.83
N ARG A 238 15.90 -4.19 1.87
CA ARG A 238 17.04 -3.30 1.55
C ARG A 238 16.93 -2.75 0.13
N VAL A 239 16.68 -3.60 -0.86
CA VAL A 239 16.56 -3.17 -2.25
C VAL A 239 15.34 -2.26 -2.45
N ILE A 240 14.22 -2.53 -1.77
CA ILE A 240 13.04 -1.66 -1.76
C ILE A 240 13.43 -0.27 -1.25
N MET A 241 14.09 -0.17 -0.08
CA MET A 241 14.55 1.12 0.46
C MET A 241 15.43 1.88 -0.52
N ARG A 242 16.42 1.21 -1.13
CA ARG A 242 17.33 1.82 -2.10
C ARG A 242 16.61 2.33 -3.34
N ARG A 243 15.71 1.52 -3.92
CA ARG A 243 14.93 1.94 -5.11
C ARG A 243 14.01 3.10 -4.78
N LEU A 244 13.33 3.07 -3.64
CA LEU A 244 12.50 4.18 -3.19
C LEU A 244 13.32 5.46 -3.00
N ARG A 245 14.52 5.37 -2.42
CA ARG A 245 15.42 6.52 -2.25
C ARG A 245 15.90 7.07 -3.59
N GLN A 246 16.17 6.21 -4.57
CA GLN A 246 16.56 6.63 -5.92
C GLN A 246 15.39 7.31 -6.65
N THR A 247 14.19 6.75 -6.57
CA THR A 247 13.01 7.26 -7.27
C THR A 247 12.41 8.50 -6.59
N HIS A 248 12.45 8.56 -5.26
CA HIS A 248 11.89 9.63 -4.44
C HIS A 248 12.95 10.18 -3.48
N PRO A 249 14.00 10.87 -3.98
CA PRO A 249 15.14 11.28 -3.18
C PRO A 249 14.77 12.19 -2.00
N SER A 250 13.74 13.02 -2.16
CA SER A 250 13.25 13.95 -1.13
C SER A 250 12.28 13.32 -0.12
N ALA A 251 11.78 12.11 -0.35
CA ALA A 251 10.81 11.49 0.53
C ALA A 251 11.46 10.94 1.80
N GLN A 252 10.78 11.04 2.93
CA GLN A 252 11.10 10.27 4.13
C GLN A 252 10.65 8.82 3.92
N ILE A 253 11.58 7.87 4.08
CA ILE A 253 11.26 6.44 3.99
C ILE A 253 11.15 5.92 5.41
N VAL A 254 9.98 5.36 5.76
CA VAL A 254 9.69 4.78 7.07
C VAL A 254 9.42 3.30 6.90
N VAL A 255 10.37 2.46 7.33
CA VAL A 255 10.19 1.01 7.35
C VAL A 255 9.58 0.60 8.67
N GLN A 256 8.47 -0.12 8.60
CA GLN A 256 7.75 -0.60 9.77
C GLN A 256 8.19 -2.03 10.09
N SER A 257 8.30 -2.34 11.38
CA SER A 257 8.55 -3.71 11.83
C SER A 257 7.49 -4.67 11.28
N ILE A 258 7.89 -5.90 10.93
CA ILE A 258 6.94 -6.99 10.68
C ILE A 258 6.20 -7.26 11.99
N LEU A 259 4.86 -7.30 11.94
CA LEU A 259 4.05 -7.56 13.13
C LEU A 259 4.26 -8.99 13.64
N PRO A 260 4.13 -9.24 14.96
CA PRO A 260 4.07 -10.60 15.48
C PRO A 260 2.87 -11.36 14.88
N THR A 261 2.89 -12.68 14.98
CA THR A 261 1.77 -13.54 14.59
C THR A 261 1.46 -14.54 15.69
N ARG A 262 0.34 -15.25 15.59
CA ARG A 262 0.01 -16.45 16.38
C ARG A 262 0.07 -17.73 15.52
N LEU A 263 0.84 -17.70 14.44
CA LEU A 263 0.97 -18.82 13.52
C LEU A 263 2.19 -19.66 13.93
N ASP A 264 1.98 -20.95 14.21
CA ASP A 264 3.05 -21.85 14.69
C ASP A 264 4.29 -21.87 13.78
N ARG A 265 4.07 -21.74 12.48
CA ARG A 265 5.14 -21.73 11.45
C ARG A 265 5.93 -20.41 11.38
N ILE A 266 5.47 -19.37 12.08
CA ILE A 266 6.12 -18.04 12.15
C ILE A 266 6.21 -17.64 13.63
N PRO A 267 7.15 -18.25 14.37
CA PRO A 267 7.26 -17.99 15.79
C PRO A 267 7.73 -16.55 16.06
N GLY A 268 7.26 -15.98 17.17
CA GLY A 268 7.50 -14.59 17.54
C GLY A 268 8.98 -14.23 17.65
N ASP A 269 9.81 -15.14 18.17
CA ASP A 269 11.25 -14.97 18.33
C ASP A 269 11.97 -14.77 16.99
N ARG A 270 11.55 -15.49 15.93
CA ARG A 270 12.05 -15.33 14.57
C ARG A 270 11.71 -13.94 14.04
N VAL A 271 10.46 -13.49 14.22
CA VAL A 271 10.03 -12.15 13.80
C VAL A 271 10.82 -11.07 14.55
N ALA A 272 11.01 -11.22 15.86
CA ALA A 272 11.79 -10.29 16.68
C ALA A 272 13.25 -10.16 16.18
N ARG A 273 13.95 -11.28 15.96
CA ARG A 273 15.32 -11.28 15.42
C ARG A 273 15.39 -10.65 14.02
N LEU A 274 14.41 -10.96 13.17
CA LEU A 274 14.33 -10.39 11.83
C LEU A 274 14.14 -8.88 11.88
N ASN A 275 13.28 -8.39 12.76
CA ASN A 275 13.02 -6.97 12.99
C ASN A 275 14.23 -6.22 13.52
N GLN A 276 15.01 -6.81 14.43
CA GLN A 276 16.28 -6.23 14.90
C GLN A 276 17.26 -6.00 13.74
N ARG A 277 17.41 -7.01 12.87
CA ARG A 277 18.25 -6.89 11.67
C ARG A 277 17.68 -5.85 10.70
N LEU A 278 16.36 -5.82 10.51
CA LEU A 278 15.68 -4.85 9.65
C LEU A 278 15.89 -3.40 10.13
N ALA A 279 15.82 -3.15 11.44
CA ALA A 279 16.09 -1.83 12.03
C ALA A 279 17.52 -1.37 11.75
N ALA A 280 18.51 -2.28 11.89
CA ALA A 280 19.89 -1.99 11.55
C ALA A 280 20.07 -1.67 10.06
N ILE A 281 19.40 -2.42 9.18
CA ILE A 281 19.41 -2.15 7.73
C ILE A 281 18.76 -0.80 7.43
N ALA A 282 17.61 -0.48 8.02
CA ALA A 282 16.94 0.80 7.81
C ALA A 282 17.88 1.97 8.15
N ARG A 283 18.59 1.91 9.29
CA ARG A 283 19.61 2.90 9.66
C ARG A 283 20.73 2.98 8.62
N GLN A 284 21.25 1.85 8.13
CA GLN A 284 22.30 1.83 7.10
C GLN A 284 21.86 2.45 5.77
N GLU A 285 20.60 2.29 5.40
CA GLU A 285 20.02 2.83 4.15
C GLU A 285 19.44 4.24 4.32
N ASN A 286 19.72 4.91 5.44
CA ASN A 286 19.17 6.22 5.80
C ASN A 286 17.64 6.28 5.67
N ALA A 287 16.98 5.24 6.17
CA ALA A 287 15.54 5.14 6.35
C ALA A 287 15.22 5.14 7.85
N GLN A 288 14.04 5.67 8.18
CA GLN A 288 13.52 5.60 9.55
C GLN A 288 12.95 4.22 9.82
N TYR A 289 13.01 3.79 11.07
CA TYR A 289 12.42 2.54 11.52
C TYR A 289 11.30 2.81 12.53
N LEU A 290 10.10 2.31 12.23
CA LEU A 290 8.96 2.37 13.14
C LEU A 290 8.74 0.99 13.75
N ASP A 291 9.06 0.88 15.05
CA ASP A 291 8.81 -0.34 15.82
C ASP A 291 7.34 -0.43 16.22
N LEU A 292 6.58 -1.24 15.48
CA LEU A 292 5.23 -1.65 15.85
C LEU A 292 5.27 -2.94 16.67
N TYR A 293 6.22 -3.84 16.40
CA TYR A 293 6.31 -5.16 17.02
C TYR A 293 6.19 -5.09 18.54
N SER A 294 6.96 -4.20 19.18
CA SER A 294 6.96 -4.06 20.65
C SER A 294 5.61 -3.66 21.25
N ALA A 295 4.73 -3.00 20.48
CA ALA A 295 3.40 -2.61 20.93
C ALA A 295 2.33 -3.70 20.68
N PHE A 296 2.60 -4.60 19.73
CA PHE A 296 1.67 -5.61 19.25
C PHE A 296 1.94 -7.00 19.84
N ALA A 297 3.16 -7.24 20.33
CA ALA A 297 3.55 -8.49 20.95
C ALA A 297 3.00 -8.61 22.38
N ASP A 298 2.57 -9.81 22.76
CA ASP A 298 2.38 -10.22 24.15
C ASP A 298 3.72 -10.64 24.78
N PHE A 299 3.69 -11.08 26.04
CA PHE A 299 4.90 -11.48 26.77
C PHE A 299 5.63 -12.68 26.16
N ASP A 300 4.92 -13.50 25.37
CA ASP A 300 5.48 -14.67 24.67
C ASP A 300 5.97 -14.31 23.26
N GLY A 301 5.88 -13.04 22.85
CA GLY A 301 6.27 -12.57 21.53
C GLY A 301 5.23 -12.85 20.43
N ASN A 302 4.04 -13.33 20.79
CA ASN A 302 2.94 -13.58 19.88
C ASN A 302 2.10 -12.32 19.69
N LEU A 303 1.30 -12.26 18.63
CA LEU A 303 0.35 -11.16 18.46
C LEU A 303 -0.69 -11.20 19.59
N ARG A 304 -0.84 -10.07 20.28
CA ARG A 304 -1.84 -9.89 21.34
C ARG A 304 -3.23 -10.32 20.84
N PRO A 305 -3.95 -11.20 21.57
CA PRO A 305 -5.18 -11.81 21.08
C PRO A 305 -6.29 -10.80 20.78
N GLU A 306 -6.39 -9.72 21.55
CA GLU A 306 -7.37 -8.64 21.34
C GLU A 306 -7.09 -7.81 20.07
N LEU A 307 -5.86 -7.84 19.56
CA LEU A 307 -5.44 -7.07 18.38
C LEU A 307 -5.63 -7.84 17.07
N THR A 308 -6.11 -9.08 17.09
CA THR A 308 -6.22 -9.94 15.91
C THR A 308 -7.57 -10.64 15.80
N THR A 309 -7.96 -10.97 14.57
CA THR A 309 -9.17 -11.77 14.29
C THR A 309 -8.87 -13.25 14.07
N ASP A 310 -7.66 -13.58 13.61
CA ASP A 310 -7.29 -14.94 13.18
C ASP A 310 -5.84 -15.33 13.53
N GLY A 311 -5.14 -14.51 14.33
CA GLY A 311 -3.72 -14.70 14.65
C GLY A 311 -2.76 -14.03 13.67
N LEU A 312 -3.25 -13.41 12.58
CA LEU A 312 -2.44 -12.69 11.60
C LEU A 312 -3.01 -11.31 11.29
N HIS A 313 -4.27 -11.24 10.87
CA HIS A 313 -4.95 -10.01 10.49
C HIS A 313 -5.46 -9.27 11.73
N LEU A 314 -5.48 -7.94 11.64
CA LEU A 314 -5.78 -7.10 12.78
C LEU A 314 -7.28 -6.95 13.02
N SER A 315 -7.64 -6.89 14.29
CA SER A 315 -8.96 -6.42 14.74
C SER A 315 -9.05 -4.90 14.58
N ALA A 316 -10.24 -4.34 14.82
CA ALA A 316 -10.42 -2.89 14.87
C ALA A 316 -9.49 -2.23 15.91
N GLN A 317 -9.28 -2.87 17.07
CA GLN A 317 -8.37 -2.39 18.11
C GLN A 317 -6.91 -2.43 17.64
N GLY A 318 -6.52 -3.47 16.88
CA GLY A 318 -5.20 -3.57 16.26
C GLY A 318 -4.93 -2.41 15.30
N TYR A 319 -5.90 -2.06 14.46
CA TYR A 319 -5.78 -0.92 13.55
C TYR A 319 -5.75 0.43 14.28
N GLN A 320 -6.56 0.60 15.33
CA GLN A 320 -6.50 1.81 16.17
C GLN A 320 -5.13 2.02 16.80
N LEU A 321 -4.53 0.95 17.36
CA LEU A 321 -3.17 1.01 17.89
C LEU A 321 -2.16 1.37 16.80
N TRP A 322 -2.27 0.78 15.60
CA TRP A 322 -1.37 1.09 14.49
C TRP A 322 -1.48 2.57 14.09
N GLN A 323 -2.68 3.09 13.92
CA GLN A 323 -2.92 4.50 13.58
C GLN A 323 -2.29 5.44 14.62
N GLN A 324 -2.43 5.14 15.91
CA GLN A 324 -1.77 5.91 16.98
C GLN A 324 -0.24 5.92 16.82
N ARG A 325 0.37 4.76 16.52
CA ARG A 325 1.83 4.67 16.26
C ARG A 325 2.25 5.46 15.02
N LEU A 326 1.45 5.44 13.95
CA LEU A 326 1.70 6.22 12.75
C LEU A 326 1.62 7.73 13.02
N GLN A 327 0.64 8.19 13.80
CA GLN A 327 0.50 9.59 14.19
C GLN A 327 1.68 10.05 15.06
N GLN A 328 2.09 9.24 16.03
CA GLN A 328 3.30 9.51 16.83
C GLN A 328 4.55 9.63 15.95
N SER A 329 4.74 8.70 15.01
CA SER A 329 5.87 8.74 14.08
C SER A 329 5.87 10.01 13.21
N GLN A 330 4.71 10.42 12.70
CA GLN A 330 4.56 11.65 11.92
C GLN A 330 4.93 12.89 12.72
N TRP A 331 4.53 12.94 13.99
CA TRP A 331 4.89 14.04 14.87
C TRP A 331 6.41 14.14 15.05
N THR A 332 7.09 13.00 15.29
CA THR A 332 8.56 12.97 15.39
C THR A 332 9.23 13.41 14.08
N ILE A 333 8.75 12.95 12.92
CA ILE A 333 9.27 13.33 11.60
C ILE A 333 9.11 14.82 11.34
N ALA A 334 8.02 15.43 11.79
CA ALA A 334 7.77 16.85 11.58
C ALA A 334 8.69 17.75 12.43
N GLN A 335 9.35 17.21 13.46
CA GLN A 335 10.25 17.95 14.36
C GLN A 335 11.74 17.76 14.04
N SER A 336 12.10 16.84 13.14
CA SER A 336 13.48 16.48 12.76
C SER A 336 13.92 17.18 11.48
#